data_AF-A0A8C9G1R8-F1
#
_entry.id   AF-A0A8C9G1R8-F1
#
_cell.length_a   1.000
_cell.length_b   1.000
_cell.length_c   1.000
_cell.angle_alpha   90.00
_cell.angle_beta   90.00
_cell.angle_gamma   90.00
#
_symmetry.space_group_name_H-M   'P 1'
#
loop_
_entity.id
_entity.type
_entity.pdbx_description
1 polymer ?
#
loop_
_entity_poly.entity_id
_entity_poly.type
_entity_poly.pdbx_seq_one_letter_code
_entity_poly.pdbx_strand_id
1 'polypeptide(L)'
;MEYDNPSFQHEKNLEESDQLKAKKKKKKDKSEKKVVGIFELFRYADWVDILLMVVGLIAAAANGTGLPLMIIIFGDMTNIFVLSGVNSSTSVNNSSCQPSPGVDIEAEMTKFAYYYVGIGFAVLILSTVQVWTFLIAATRQTSRIRRKFFFAVLHQEMAWFDSTQIGTLNTRLTE
;
A
#
# COMPACT_ATOMS: atom_id res chain seq x y z
N MET A 1 58.87 38.53 4.63
CA MET A 1 59.68 37.31 4.79
C MET A 1 58.86 36.39 5.68
N GLU A 2 58.03 35.55 5.07
CA GLU A 2 57.17 34.59 5.78
C GLU A 2 58.06 33.43 6.23
N TYR A 3 58.20 33.22 7.54
CA TYR A 3 59.03 32.15 8.11
C TYR A 3 58.37 30.78 7.87
N ASP A 4 59.00 29.93 7.07
CA ASP A 4 58.55 28.55 6.81
C ASP A 4 58.88 27.67 8.03
N ASN A 5 57.93 27.56 8.95
CA ASN A 5 58.06 26.82 10.20
C ASN A 5 57.58 25.36 10.03
N PRO A 6 58.44 24.34 10.24
CA PRO A 6 58.10 22.94 10.01
C PRO A 6 56.93 22.41 10.87
N SER A 7 56.64 23.05 12.01
CA SER A 7 55.49 22.72 12.87
C SER A 7 54.15 22.93 12.17
N PHE A 8 54.04 24.00 11.37
CA PHE A 8 52.81 24.35 10.65
C PHE A 8 52.53 23.39 9.47
N GLN A 9 53.60 22.87 8.85
CA GLN A 9 53.48 21.84 7.83
C GLN A 9 52.99 20.52 8.43
N HIS A 10 53.45 20.16 9.64
CA HIS A 10 53.00 18.95 10.33
C HIS A 10 51.51 19.03 10.73
N GLU A 11 51.04 20.19 11.18
CA GLU A 11 49.63 20.43 11.54
C GLU A 11 48.73 20.37 10.30
N LYS A 12 49.13 20.97 9.17
CA LYS A 12 48.43 20.83 7.88
C LYS A 12 48.36 19.38 7.40
N ASN A 13 49.44 18.62 7.53
CA ASN A 13 49.45 17.20 7.14
C ASN A 13 48.54 16.35 8.06
N LEU A 14 48.47 16.67 9.35
CA LEU A 14 47.54 16.02 10.28
C LEU A 14 46.09 16.34 9.89
N GLU A 15 45.77 17.62 9.69
CA GLU A 15 44.44 18.07 9.26
C GLU A 15 44.04 17.46 7.91
N GLU A 16 44.96 17.40 6.95
CA GLU A 16 44.73 16.77 5.66
C GLU A 16 44.49 15.27 5.82
N SER A 17 45.25 14.59 6.68
CA SER A 17 45.08 13.16 6.96
C SER A 17 43.74 12.86 7.66
N ASP A 18 43.30 13.72 8.58
CA ASP A 18 42.03 13.59 9.29
C ASP A 18 40.84 13.95 8.38
N GLN A 19 41.00 14.94 7.50
CA GLN A 19 40.05 15.21 6.43
C GLN A 19 39.96 14.06 5.41
N LEU A 20 41.07 13.39 5.10
CA LEU A 20 41.09 12.22 4.22
C LEU A 20 40.41 11.01 4.88
N LYS A 21 40.63 10.81 6.19
CA LYS A 21 39.94 9.78 7.00
C LYS A 21 38.44 10.08 7.12
N ALA A 22 38.05 11.33 7.34
CA ALA A 22 36.65 11.76 7.39
C ALA A 22 35.95 11.61 6.02
N LYS A 23 36.63 11.94 4.92
CA LYS A 23 36.14 11.69 3.55
C LYS A 23 36.02 10.20 3.26
N LYS A 24 36.96 9.36 3.68
CA LYS A 24 36.87 7.88 3.56
C LYS A 24 35.72 7.31 4.39
N LYS A 25 35.49 7.78 5.62
CA LYS A 25 34.33 7.41 6.46
C LYS A 25 33.00 7.79 5.80
N LYS A 26 32.87 9.03 5.29
CA LYS A 26 31.68 9.48 4.53
C LYS A 26 31.45 8.73 3.21
N LYS A 27 32.52 8.25 2.56
CA LYS A 27 32.41 7.46 1.30
C LYS A 27 32.00 6.01 1.56
N LYS A 28 32.32 5.45 2.73
CA LYS A 28 31.93 4.09 3.14
C LYS A 28 30.45 4.00 3.56
N ASP A 29 29.88 5.10 4.07
CA ASP A 29 28.47 5.21 4.47
C ASP A 29 27.51 5.48 3.28
N LYS A 30 28.07 5.87 2.13
CA LYS A 30 27.35 5.90 0.84
C LYS A 30 27.43 4.56 0.10
N SER A 31 27.33 3.43 0.80
CA SER A 31 26.99 2.19 0.10
C SER A 31 25.58 2.37 -0.45
N GLU A 32 25.46 2.39 -1.79
CA GLU A 32 24.18 2.30 -2.51
C GLU A 32 23.20 1.44 -1.72
N LYS A 33 22.03 2.00 -1.37
CA LYS A 33 20.93 1.23 -0.77
C LYS A 33 20.57 0.14 -1.78
N LYS A 34 21.20 -1.02 -1.63
CA LYS A 34 21.01 -2.15 -2.52
C LYS A 34 19.61 -2.69 -2.23
N VAL A 35 18.65 -2.24 -3.04
CA VAL A 35 17.28 -2.71 -2.96
C VAL A 35 17.29 -4.18 -3.32
N VAL A 36 16.79 -5.00 -2.39
CA VAL A 36 16.67 -6.44 -2.60
C VAL A 36 15.47 -6.67 -3.53
N GLY A 37 15.59 -7.61 -4.47
CA GLY A 37 14.49 -7.91 -5.38
C GLY A 37 13.25 -8.37 -4.61
N ILE A 38 12.06 -7.94 -5.04
CA ILE A 38 10.78 -8.33 -4.41
C ILE A 38 10.66 -9.86 -4.33
N PHE A 39 11.13 -10.57 -5.35
CA PHE A 39 11.16 -12.03 -5.39
C PHE A 39 12.17 -12.66 -4.41
N GLU A 40 13.29 -12.01 -4.12
CA GLU A 40 14.24 -12.46 -3.09
C GLU A 40 13.68 -12.26 -1.67
N LEU A 41 12.85 -11.22 -1.47
CA LEU A 41 12.13 -10.99 -0.22
C LEU A 41 11.08 -12.10 0.04
N PHE A 42 10.39 -12.54 -1.01
CA PHE A 42 9.41 -13.65 -0.96
C PHE A 42 10.03 -15.05 -0.94
N ARG A 43 11.36 -15.19 -1.10
CA ARG A 43 12.04 -16.50 -1.11
C ARG A 43 11.83 -17.32 0.17
N TYR A 44 11.39 -16.68 1.26
CA TYR A 44 11.10 -17.31 2.55
C TYR A 44 9.62 -17.29 2.96
N ALA A 45 8.73 -16.88 2.05
CA ALA A 45 7.29 -16.96 2.29
C ALA A 45 6.84 -18.43 2.25
N ASP A 46 6.11 -18.87 3.27
CA ASP A 46 5.52 -20.20 3.26
C ASP A 46 4.44 -20.28 2.19
N TRP A 47 4.18 -21.49 1.71
CA TRP A 47 3.09 -21.79 0.77
C TRP A 47 1.72 -21.28 1.26
N VAL A 48 1.51 -21.28 2.58
CA VAL A 48 0.32 -20.71 3.22
C VAL A 48 0.28 -19.19 3.06
N ASP A 49 1.40 -18.49 3.29
CA ASP A 49 1.45 -17.03 3.15
C ASP A 49 1.20 -16.60 1.69
N ILE A 50 1.75 -17.36 0.73
CA ILE A 50 1.53 -17.18 -0.71
C ILE A 50 0.05 -17.39 -1.07
N LEU A 51 -0.58 -18.46 -0.58
CA LEU A 51 -2.01 -18.69 -0.79
C LEU A 51 -2.87 -17.56 -0.24
N LEU A 52 -2.59 -17.09 0.99
CA LEU A 52 -3.29 -15.95 1.56
C LEU A 52 -3.12 -14.70 0.68
N MET A 53 -1.90 -14.37 0.24
CA MET A 53 -1.68 -13.21 -0.63
C MET A 53 -2.41 -13.29 -1.97
N VAL A 54 -2.49 -14.47 -2.59
CA VAL A 54 -3.24 -14.66 -3.85
C VAL A 54 -4.74 -14.46 -3.64
N VAL A 55 -5.30 -15.02 -2.57
CA VAL A 55 -6.73 -14.82 -2.22
C VAL A 55 -7.01 -13.34 -1.93
N GLY A 56 -6.11 -12.67 -1.19
CA GLY A 56 -6.20 -11.24 -0.92
C GLY A 56 -6.14 -10.38 -2.18
N LEU A 57 -5.31 -10.75 -3.17
CA LEU A 57 -5.21 -10.05 -4.45
C LEU A 57 -6.47 -10.21 -5.30
N ILE A 58 -7.07 -11.40 -5.33
CA ILE A 58 -8.34 -11.63 -6.05
C ILE A 58 -9.47 -10.82 -5.40
N ALA A 59 -9.55 -10.84 -4.07
CA ALA A 59 -10.51 -10.03 -3.32
C ALA A 59 -10.30 -8.52 -3.56
N ALA A 60 -9.04 -8.06 -3.61
CA ALA A 60 -8.71 -6.66 -3.91
C ALA A 60 -9.13 -6.24 -5.31
N ALA A 61 -8.88 -7.08 -6.32
CA ALA A 61 -9.28 -6.80 -7.69
C ALA A 61 -10.81 -6.66 -7.80
N ALA A 62 -11.54 -7.58 -7.19
CA ALA A 62 -13.00 -7.55 -7.18
C ALA A 62 -13.54 -6.34 -6.38
N ASN A 63 -12.96 -6.00 -5.23
CA ASN A 63 -13.35 -4.82 -4.45
C ASN A 63 -13.10 -3.51 -5.23
N GLY A 64 -12.00 -3.44 -5.98
CA GLY A 64 -11.69 -2.30 -6.85
C GLY A 64 -12.75 -2.02 -7.91
N THR A 65 -13.48 -3.03 -8.36
CA THR A 65 -14.60 -2.86 -9.31
C THR A 65 -15.89 -2.33 -8.67
N GLY A 66 -15.95 -2.20 -7.35
CA GLY A 66 -17.15 -1.73 -6.65
C GLY A 66 -17.57 -0.31 -7.07
N LEU A 67 -16.61 0.62 -7.21
CA LEU A 67 -16.88 2.00 -7.63
C LEU A 67 -17.46 2.11 -9.06
N PRO A 68 -16.84 1.53 -10.12
CA PRO A 68 -17.41 1.59 -11.47
C PRO A 68 -18.75 0.87 -11.56
N LEU A 69 -18.95 -0.21 -10.83
CA LEU A 69 -20.20 -0.95 -10.83
C LEU A 69 -21.35 -0.13 -10.23
N MET A 70 -21.10 0.62 -9.16
CA MET A 70 -22.07 1.58 -8.60
C MET A 70 -22.42 2.71 -9.57
N ILE A 71 -21.44 3.16 -10.37
CA ILE A 71 -21.63 4.22 -11.38
C ILE A 71 -22.56 3.75 -12.51
N ILE A 72 -22.43 2.51 -12.96
CA ILE A 72 -23.29 1.95 -14.03
C ILE A 72 -24.76 1.90 -13.57
N ILE A 73 -25.02 1.41 -12.36
CA ILE A 73 -26.38 1.31 -11.80
C ILE A 73 -27.01 2.69 -11.63
N PHE A 74 -26.22 3.67 -11.20
CA PHE A 74 -26.68 5.05 -11.11
C PHE A 74 -27.05 5.63 -12.50
N GLY A 75 -26.31 5.25 -13.54
CA GLY A 75 -26.61 5.60 -14.93
C GLY A 75 -27.95 5.04 -15.40
N ASP A 76 -28.19 3.75 -15.15
CA ASP A 76 -29.45 3.08 -15.51
C ASP A 76 -30.66 3.68 -14.77
N MET A 77 -30.50 3.96 -13.47
CA MET A 77 -31.51 4.63 -12.65
C MET A 77 -31.87 6.02 -13.22
N THR A 78 -30.84 6.80 -13.61
CA THR A 78 -31.02 8.13 -14.23
C THR A 78 -31.75 8.03 -15.57
N ASN A 79 -31.43 7.04 -16.40
CA ASN A 79 -32.07 6.84 -17.69
C ASN A 79 -33.58 6.57 -17.56
N ILE A 80 -34.00 5.80 -16.55
CA ILE A 80 -35.42 5.53 -16.27
C ILE A 80 -36.16 6.80 -15.81
N PHE A 81 -35.52 7.63 -14.98
CA PHE A 81 -36.11 8.92 -14.60
C PHE A 81 -36.28 9.87 -15.78
N VAL A 82 -35.28 9.96 -16.67
CA VAL A 82 -35.35 10.79 -17.88
C VAL A 82 -36.49 10.30 -18.79
N LEU A 83 -36.59 8.99 -19.02
CA LEU A 83 -37.66 8.39 -19.83
C LEU A 83 -39.05 8.66 -19.24
N SER A 84 -39.19 8.53 -17.91
CA SER A 84 -40.43 8.85 -17.20
C SER A 84 -40.82 10.32 -17.34
N GLY A 85 -39.85 11.24 -17.25
CA GLY A 85 -40.07 12.68 -17.41
C GLY A 85 -40.56 13.06 -18.81
N VAL A 86 -39.98 12.47 -19.86
CA VAL A 86 -40.39 12.71 -21.25
C VAL A 86 -41.79 12.14 -21.54
N ASN A 87 -42.09 10.92 -21.10
CA ASN A 87 -43.40 10.31 -21.30
C ASN A 87 -44.52 11.10 -20.60
N SER A 88 -44.25 11.64 -19.40
CA SER A 88 -45.18 12.51 -18.66
C SER A 88 -45.43 13.84 -19.36
N SER A 89 -44.45 14.33 -20.13
CA SER A 89 -44.55 15.60 -20.88
C SER A 89 -45.29 15.46 -22.21
N THR A 90 -45.48 14.23 -22.71
CA THR A 90 -46.14 13.97 -24.00
C THR A 90 -47.63 13.59 -23.83
N SER A 91 -48.03 13.17 -22.63
CA SER A 91 -49.40 12.75 -22.27
C SER A 91 -50.28 13.90 -21.74
N VAL A 92 -50.09 15.13 -22.19
CA VAL A 92 -50.84 16.32 -21.73
C VAL A 92 -52.18 16.52 -22.45
N ASN A 93 -52.58 15.65 -23.40
CA ASN A 93 -53.79 15.85 -24.21
C ASN A 93 -54.96 14.89 -23.95
N ASN A 94 -54.95 14.09 -22.88
CA ASN A 94 -56.15 13.34 -22.48
C ASN A 94 -56.31 13.34 -20.95
N SER A 95 -57.29 14.11 -20.50
CA SER A 95 -57.74 14.26 -19.12
C SER A 95 -58.51 13.04 -18.64
N SER A 96 -57.84 11.92 -18.48
CA SER A 96 -58.33 10.83 -17.64
C SER A 96 -57.19 10.32 -16.78
N CYS A 97 -57.38 10.44 -15.47
CA CYS A 97 -56.62 9.78 -14.43
C CYS A 97 -56.72 8.25 -14.61
N GLN A 98 -55.95 7.72 -15.55
CA GLN A 98 -55.65 6.30 -15.64
C GLN A 98 -54.17 6.12 -15.29
N PRO A 99 -53.83 5.19 -14.38
CA PRO A 99 -52.44 4.80 -14.20
C PRO A 99 -52.01 4.17 -15.53
N SER A 100 -51.13 4.85 -16.27
CA SER A 100 -50.66 4.32 -17.55
C SER A 100 -49.93 3.00 -17.30
N PRO A 101 -50.36 1.87 -17.90
CA PRO A 101 -49.72 0.59 -17.73
C PRO A 101 -48.46 0.58 -18.59
N GLY A 102 -47.28 0.58 -17.98
CA GLY A 102 -46.07 0.38 -18.78
C GLY A 102 -44.76 0.53 -18.05
N VAL A 103 -44.67 1.40 -17.04
CA VAL A 103 -43.44 1.54 -16.24
C VAL A 103 -43.82 1.88 -14.80
N ASP A 104 -43.92 0.86 -13.95
CA ASP A 104 -44.01 1.05 -12.51
C ASP A 104 -42.63 1.51 -12.01
N ILE A 105 -42.39 2.82 -12.04
CA ILE A 105 -41.15 3.44 -11.56
C ILE A 105 -40.88 3.01 -10.12
N GLU A 106 -41.93 2.86 -9.31
CA GLU A 106 -41.81 2.36 -7.94
C GLU A 106 -41.23 0.93 -7.87
N ALA A 107 -41.65 0.03 -8.77
CA ALA A 107 -41.16 -1.34 -8.84
C ALA A 107 -39.70 -1.42 -9.35
N GLU A 108 -39.33 -0.59 -10.33
CA GLU A 108 -37.94 -0.53 -10.82
C GLU A 108 -36.99 0.12 -9.80
N MET A 109 -37.42 1.17 -9.09
CA MET A 109 -36.61 1.84 -8.08
C MET A 109 -36.36 0.94 -6.85
N THR A 110 -37.37 0.17 -6.43
CA THR A 110 -37.20 -0.83 -5.36
C THR A 110 -36.22 -1.93 -5.76
N LYS A 111 -36.23 -2.36 -7.03
CA LYS A 111 -35.24 -3.30 -7.57
C LYS A 111 -33.81 -2.76 -7.54
N PHE A 112 -33.59 -1.50 -7.96
CA PHE A 112 -32.27 -0.87 -7.84
C PHE A 112 -31.79 -0.73 -6.39
N ALA A 113 -32.69 -0.43 -5.45
CA ALA A 113 -32.36 -0.38 -4.03
C ALA A 113 -31.81 -1.72 -3.52
N TYR A 114 -32.41 -2.85 -3.92
CA TYR A 114 -31.88 -4.18 -3.58
C TYR A 114 -30.49 -4.44 -4.18
N TYR A 115 -30.22 -4.00 -5.42
CA TYR A 115 -28.89 -4.11 -6.01
C TYR A 115 -27.84 -3.32 -5.22
N TYR A 116 -28.13 -2.07 -4.84
CA TYR A 116 -27.22 -1.26 -4.03
C TYR A 116 -26.89 -1.90 -2.68
N VAL A 117 -27.90 -2.44 -1.98
CA VAL A 117 -27.71 -3.14 -0.71
C VAL A 117 -26.85 -4.40 -0.90
N GLY A 118 -27.12 -5.18 -1.94
CA GLY A 118 -26.36 -6.40 -2.25
C GLY A 118 -24.88 -6.12 -2.53
N ILE A 119 -24.59 -5.09 -3.34
CA ILE A 119 -23.21 -4.70 -3.66
C ILE A 119 -22.51 -4.13 -2.44
N GLY A 120 -23.19 -3.29 -1.66
CA GLY A 120 -22.63 -2.73 -0.42
C GLY A 120 -22.23 -3.82 0.56
N PHE A 121 -23.08 -4.83 0.75
CA PHE A 121 -22.77 -5.98 1.60
C PHE A 121 -21.63 -6.83 1.05
N ALA A 122 -21.61 -7.08 -0.27
CA ALA A 122 -20.54 -7.82 -0.92
C ALA A 122 -19.18 -7.10 -0.76
N VAL A 123 -19.13 -5.79 -1.02
CA VAL A 123 -17.93 -4.95 -0.87
C VAL A 123 -17.44 -4.94 0.57
N LEU A 124 -18.34 -4.87 1.56
CA LEU A 124 -17.98 -4.92 2.97
C LEU A 124 -17.25 -6.23 3.31
N ILE A 125 -17.82 -7.38 2.91
CA ILE A 125 -17.20 -8.68 3.14
C ILE A 125 -15.87 -8.79 2.41
N LEU A 126 -15.83 -8.40 1.14
CA LEU A 126 -14.62 -8.54 0.32
C LEU A 126 -13.48 -7.66 0.83
N SER A 127 -13.79 -6.42 1.22
CA SER A 127 -12.85 -5.47 1.81
C SER A 127 -12.31 -5.96 3.15
N THR A 128 -13.17 -6.45 4.04
CA THR A 128 -12.74 -6.98 5.34
C THR A 128 -11.84 -8.19 5.16
N VAL A 129 -12.21 -9.17 4.33
CA VAL A 129 -11.39 -10.35 4.04
C VAL A 129 -10.05 -9.95 3.40
N GLN A 130 -10.07 -9.03 2.43
CA GLN A 130 -8.86 -8.52 1.79
C GLN A 130 -7.88 -7.95 2.83
N VAL A 131 -8.32 -7.00 3.65
CA VAL A 131 -7.45 -6.32 4.63
C VAL A 131 -6.94 -7.30 5.69
N TRP A 132 -7.82 -8.17 6.19
CA TRP A 132 -7.43 -9.20 7.17
C TRP A 132 -6.34 -10.12 6.63
N THR A 133 -6.49 -10.56 5.38
CA THR A 133 -5.57 -11.50 4.73
C THR A 133 -4.20 -10.87 4.48
N PHE A 134 -4.15 -9.61 4.05
CA PHE A 134 -2.89 -8.88 3.91
C PHE A 134 -2.23 -8.60 5.25
N LEU A 135 -3.00 -8.24 6.28
CA LEU A 135 -2.46 -7.95 7.60
C LEU A 135 -1.80 -9.18 8.21
N ILE A 136 -2.48 -10.34 8.19
CA ILE A 136 -1.92 -11.56 8.78
C ILE A 136 -0.69 -12.05 8.01
N ALA A 137 -0.69 -11.95 6.68
CA ALA A 137 0.48 -12.27 5.86
C ALA A 137 1.67 -11.35 6.19
N ALA A 138 1.43 -10.04 6.29
CA ALA A 138 2.45 -9.06 6.66
C ALA A 138 3.00 -9.30 8.08
N THR A 139 2.14 -9.55 9.07
CA THR A 139 2.58 -9.84 10.44
C THR A 139 3.48 -11.07 10.48
N ARG A 140 3.09 -12.16 9.81
CA ARG A 140 3.87 -13.41 9.78
C ARG A 140 5.24 -13.20 9.12
N GLN A 141 5.30 -12.45 8.02
CA GLN A 141 6.56 -12.12 7.36
C GLN A 141 7.46 -11.26 8.25
N THR A 142 6.92 -10.20 8.85
CA THR A 142 7.67 -9.29 9.74
C THR A 142 8.25 -10.03 10.95
N SER A 143 7.48 -10.91 11.60
CA SER A 143 7.99 -11.72 12.73
C SER A 143 9.14 -12.64 12.33
N ARG A 144 9.07 -13.24 11.14
CA ARG A 144 10.15 -14.11 10.62
C ARG A 144 11.41 -13.32 10.29
N ILE A 145 11.26 -12.17 9.64
CA ILE A 145 12.37 -11.28 9.31
C ILE A 145 13.06 -10.82 10.59
N ARG A 146 12.28 -10.35 11.59
CA ARG A 146 12.83 -9.94 12.89
C ARG A 146 13.61 -11.06 13.57
N ARG A 147 13.09 -12.30 13.58
CA ARG A 147 13.78 -13.45 14.17
C ARG A 147 15.12 -13.75 13.47
N LYS A 148 15.15 -13.74 12.14
CA LYS A 148 16.38 -13.99 11.36
C LYS A 148 17.38 -12.86 11.51
N PHE A 149 16.91 -11.62 11.50
CA PHE A 149 17.74 -10.45 11.71
C PHE A 149 18.41 -10.49 13.09
N PHE A 150 17.63 -10.75 14.14
CA PHE A 150 18.18 -10.88 15.50
C PHE A 150 19.20 -12.02 15.61
N PHE A 151 18.89 -13.19 15.03
CA PHE A 151 19.81 -14.32 15.03
C PHE A 151 21.14 -14.01 14.31
N ALA A 152 21.08 -13.31 13.16
CA ALA A 152 22.25 -12.90 12.40
C ALA A 152 23.10 -11.86 13.15
N VAL A 153 22.47 -10.89 13.80
CA VAL A 153 23.16 -9.88 14.61
C VAL A 153 23.92 -10.53 15.77
N LEU A 154 23.32 -11.52 16.45
CA LEU A 154 23.99 -12.22 17.56
C LEU A 154 25.21 -13.06 17.14
N HIS A 155 25.32 -13.46 15.87
CA HIS A 155 26.44 -14.24 15.34
C HIS A 155 27.57 -13.37 14.78
N GLN A 156 27.48 -12.06 14.93
CA GLN A 156 28.44 -11.14 14.35
C GLN A 156 29.68 -10.96 15.24
N GLU A 157 30.84 -10.74 14.62
CA GLU A 157 32.12 -10.61 15.33
C GLU A 157 32.22 -9.31 16.15
N MET A 158 33.00 -9.33 17.25
CA MET A 158 33.14 -8.17 18.15
C MET A 158 33.75 -6.94 17.47
N ALA A 159 34.59 -7.12 16.44
CA ALA A 159 35.14 -6.02 15.64
C ALA A 159 34.06 -5.25 14.86
N TRP A 160 32.96 -5.91 14.48
CA TRP A 160 31.85 -5.24 13.80
C TRP A 160 31.03 -4.38 14.76
N PHE A 161 30.82 -4.86 15.99
CA PHE A 161 30.14 -4.11 17.05
C PHE A 161 30.89 -2.85 17.46
N ASP A 162 32.22 -2.87 17.46
CA ASP A 162 33.05 -1.69 17.77
C ASP A 162 33.00 -0.62 16.66
N SER A 163 32.79 -1.04 15.41
CA SER A 163 32.68 -0.13 14.26
C SER A 163 31.26 0.43 14.05
N THR A 164 30.24 -0.16 14.66
CA THR A 164 28.82 0.17 14.43
C THR A 164 28.23 0.86 15.66
N GLN A 165 27.69 2.07 15.49
CA GLN A 165 27.11 2.82 16.60
C GLN A 165 25.81 2.13 17.09
N ILE A 166 25.83 1.62 18.33
CA ILE A 166 24.76 0.81 18.95
C ILE A 166 23.38 1.50 18.87
N GLY A 167 23.34 2.83 18.98
CA GLY A 167 22.11 3.62 18.86
C GLY A 167 21.42 3.47 17.49
N THR A 168 22.19 3.35 16.40
CA THR A 168 21.63 3.15 15.05
C THR A 168 21.12 1.72 14.85
N LEU A 169 21.65 0.77 15.62
CA LEU A 169 21.31 -0.66 15.51
C LEU A 169 19.97 -0.97 16.17
N ASN A 170 19.69 -0.38 17.35
CA ASN A 170 18.38 -0.50 18.00
C ASN A 170 17.25 0.13 17.18
N THR A 171 17.51 1.28 16.53
CA THR A 171 16.54 1.90 15.64
C THR A 171 16.21 0.98 14.45
N ARG A 172 17.24 0.42 13.78
CA ARG A 172 17.06 -0.53 12.65
C ARG A 172 16.37 -1.85 13.01
N LEU A 173 16.33 -2.22 14.29
CA LEU A 173 15.68 -3.45 14.74
C LEU A 173 14.17 -3.24 14.99
N THR A 174 13.78 -2.01 15.32
CA THR A 174 12.39 -1.67 15.69
C THR A 174 11.62 -1.05 14.54
N GLU A 175 12.29 -0.20 13.76
CA GLU A 175 11.77 0.43 12.54
C GLU A 175 11.93 -0.47 11.31
#